data_AF-A0A524CBD2-F1
#
_entry.id   AF-A0A524CBD2-F1
#
_cell.length_a   1.000
_cell.length_b   1.000
_cell.length_c   1.000
_cell.angle_alpha   90.00
_cell.angle_beta   90.00
_cell.angle_gamma   90.00
#
_symmetry.space_group_name_H-M   'P 1'
#
loop_
_entity.id
_entity.type
_entity.pdbx_description
1 polymer ?
#
loop_
_entity_poly.entity_id
_entity_poly.type
_entity_poly.pdbx_seq_one_letter_code
_entity_poly.pdbx_strand_id
1 'polypeptide(L)'
;MERKINDPLFGLIELNEVESYILDTPLFQRLRGIKQLALAYYVYPTATHDRFTHSLGVFHLTKEIALELNKKGTNIIDNLSVKNLKMAALLHDLGHFPFSHSLEFHGKQDDFSIKNFPFFLKFPHEEFGVYLIQNSYIKDILLDNGYDIDLICNLIQGKDIENLILSRIINWELDSDRLDYILRDSFFTGVGFGNINYHYLLSNFRPYKNKRIVIDSKAIRDIEHFIISRFSLHDRVYTHKTSSYFSYMLTIAGHYLISQTNYPSFQNSNELNEIISTEEDSKKFLELSDFYILKEIFSIYKNIKNSNLNSDSSHLNKVLEAILFRRKFFKIYKYSIFSSKSESETDILKYRINAQLKDLKRQFKNDIYVHTPKNVFTKYMADNIPLSGLSKESEKKFKEEEEETIWIQDKNKQPEIFYRSNETFLEKIHGFGITKVLIYINKKNKLLMKKYNLIEPKIKQLIFNG
;
A
#
# COMPACT_ATOMS: atom_id res chain seq x y z
N MET A 1 14.66 -15.35 -25.40
CA MET A 1 13.55 -14.94 -26.29
C MET A 1 12.82 -13.77 -25.65
N GLU A 2 12.50 -12.75 -26.44
CA GLU A 2 11.56 -11.69 -26.03
C GLU A 2 10.18 -12.29 -25.73
N ARG A 3 9.57 -11.90 -24.61
CA ARG A 3 8.27 -12.40 -24.14
C ARG A 3 7.23 -11.30 -24.30
N LYS A 4 6.03 -11.68 -24.75
CA LYS A 4 4.86 -10.80 -24.76
C LYS A 4 3.80 -11.36 -23.82
N ILE A 5 3.30 -10.52 -22.93
CA ILE A 5 2.23 -10.87 -21.98
C ILE A 5 1.04 -9.96 -22.26
N ASN A 6 -0.15 -10.54 -22.40
CA ASN A 6 -1.37 -9.78 -22.55
C ASN A 6 -1.91 -9.35 -21.17
N ASP A 7 -2.07 -8.04 -20.98
CA ASP A 7 -2.68 -7.43 -19.81
C ASP A 7 -4.01 -6.76 -20.22
N PRO A 8 -5.10 -6.94 -19.44
CA PRO A 8 -6.42 -6.42 -19.81
C PRO A 8 -6.53 -4.89 -19.81
N LEU A 9 -5.63 -4.17 -19.12
CA LEU A 9 -5.63 -2.70 -19.05
C LEU A 9 -4.73 -2.11 -20.12
N PHE A 10 -3.57 -2.72 -20.36
CA PHE A 10 -2.50 -2.13 -21.17
C PHE A 10 -2.23 -2.85 -22.50
N GLY A 11 -2.91 -3.97 -22.76
CA GLY A 11 -2.68 -4.79 -23.94
C GLY A 11 -1.37 -5.57 -23.84
N LEU A 12 -0.57 -5.60 -24.91
CA LEU A 12 0.65 -6.40 -24.97
C LEU A 12 1.82 -5.70 -24.26
N ILE A 13 2.26 -6.28 -23.15
CA ILE A 13 3.47 -5.90 -22.42
C ILE A 13 4.64 -6.73 -22.95
N GLU A 14 5.66 -6.05 -23.46
CA GLU A 14 6.86 -6.66 -24.04
C GLU A 14 8.03 -6.62 -23.05
N LEU A 15 8.69 -7.76 -22.88
CA LEU A 15 9.81 -7.96 -21.97
C LEU A 15 11.02 -8.50 -22.72
N ASN A 16 12.20 -8.00 -22.39
CA ASN A 16 13.46 -8.57 -22.86
C ASN A 16 13.76 -9.91 -22.16
N GLU A 17 14.88 -10.54 -22.50
CA GLU A 17 15.25 -11.86 -21.97
C GLU A 17 15.47 -11.86 -20.45
N VAL A 18 16.14 -10.84 -19.92
CA VAL A 18 16.45 -10.75 -18.48
C VAL A 18 15.19 -10.44 -17.68
N GLU A 19 14.38 -9.50 -18.16
CA GLU A 19 13.08 -9.17 -17.56
C GLU A 19 12.17 -10.41 -17.54
N SER A 20 12.17 -11.19 -18.63
CA SER A 20 11.43 -12.45 -18.72
C SER A 20 11.96 -13.50 -17.74
N TYR A 21 13.29 -13.60 -17.58
CA TYR A 21 13.90 -14.52 -16.62
C TYR A 21 13.53 -14.16 -15.18
N ILE A 22 13.67 -12.87 -14.81
CA ILE A 22 13.30 -12.36 -13.49
C ILE A 22 11.84 -12.69 -13.16
N LEU A 23 10.92 -12.52 -14.12
CA LEU A 23 9.52 -12.88 -13.94
C LEU A 23 9.34 -14.36 -13.57
N ASP A 24 10.15 -15.26 -14.10
CA ASP A 24 10.00 -16.71 -13.92
C ASP A 24 10.71 -17.23 -12.67
N THR A 25 11.49 -16.40 -11.98
CA THR A 25 12.13 -16.77 -10.70
C THR A 25 11.10 -17.06 -9.60
N PRO A 26 11.36 -18.01 -8.67
CA PRO A 26 10.45 -18.29 -7.55
C PRO A 26 10.16 -17.07 -6.67
N LEU A 27 11.16 -16.19 -6.45
CA LEU A 27 10.99 -14.97 -5.67
C LEU A 27 9.94 -14.03 -6.29
N PHE A 28 9.90 -13.94 -7.63
CA PHE A 28 8.92 -13.12 -8.33
C PHE A 28 7.58 -13.85 -8.53
N GLN A 29 7.59 -15.12 -8.92
CA GLN A 29 6.37 -15.91 -9.15
C GLN A 29 5.49 -16.03 -7.91
N ARG A 30 6.07 -15.97 -6.71
CA ARG A 30 5.30 -15.94 -5.45
C ARG A 30 4.26 -14.82 -5.42
N LEU A 31 4.50 -13.69 -6.12
CA LEU A 31 3.61 -12.54 -6.12
C LEU A 31 2.23 -12.88 -6.70
N ARG A 32 2.11 -13.95 -7.51
CA ARG A 32 0.80 -14.51 -7.95
C ARG A 32 -0.03 -15.05 -6.79
N GLY A 33 0.64 -15.51 -5.74
CA GLY A 33 0.06 -15.99 -4.50
C GLY A 33 -0.29 -14.88 -3.51
N ILE A 34 -0.11 -13.60 -3.87
CA ILE A 34 -0.35 -12.46 -2.97
C ILE A 34 -1.35 -11.52 -3.62
N LYS A 35 -2.57 -11.45 -3.06
CA LYS A 35 -3.63 -10.58 -3.59
C LYS A 35 -3.30 -9.12 -3.32
N GLN A 36 -3.44 -8.29 -4.36
CA GLN A 36 -3.19 -6.85 -4.27
C GLN A 36 -3.96 -6.23 -3.10
N LEU A 37 -5.27 -6.52 -3.06
CA LEU A 37 -6.22 -5.99 -2.09
C LEU A 37 -6.53 -6.95 -0.94
N ALA A 38 -5.64 -7.90 -0.64
CA ALA A 38 -5.80 -8.86 0.45
C ALA A 38 -7.20 -9.53 0.44
N LEU A 39 -7.99 -9.36 1.52
CA LEU A 39 -9.33 -9.94 1.66
C LEU A 39 -10.46 -9.06 1.09
N ALA A 40 -10.16 -8.02 0.30
CA ALA A 40 -11.19 -7.17 -0.32
C ALA A 40 -12.17 -7.95 -1.20
N TYR A 41 -11.78 -9.14 -1.70
CA TYR A 41 -12.66 -10.04 -2.43
C TYR A 41 -13.88 -10.54 -1.63
N TYR A 42 -13.88 -10.39 -0.29
CA TYR A 42 -15.09 -10.60 0.52
C TYR A 42 -16.14 -9.51 0.38
N VAL A 43 -15.81 -8.39 -0.24
CA VAL A 43 -16.74 -7.28 -0.56
C VAL A 43 -16.90 -7.14 -2.06
N TYR A 44 -15.80 -7.25 -2.80
CA TYR A 44 -15.73 -7.11 -4.26
C TYR A 44 -15.26 -8.45 -4.86
N PRO A 45 -16.17 -9.40 -5.15
CA PRO A 45 -15.79 -10.78 -5.47
C PRO A 45 -14.78 -10.95 -6.63
N THR A 46 -14.71 -9.98 -7.52
CA THR A 46 -13.80 -9.94 -8.68
C THR A 46 -12.44 -9.30 -8.38
N ALA A 47 -12.23 -8.72 -7.18
CA ALA A 47 -10.96 -8.13 -6.72
C ALA A 47 -9.95 -9.23 -6.35
N THR A 48 -9.60 -10.06 -7.33
CA THR A 48 -8.77 -11.26 -7.19
C THR A 48 -7.43 -11.13 -7.89
N HIS A 49 -7.11 -9.95 -8.43
CA HIS A 49 -5.80 -9.65 -9.00
C HIS A 49 -4.71 -9.66 -7.94
N ASP A 50 -3.47 -9.80 -8.39
CA ASP A 50 -2.32 -10.08 -7.55
C ASP A 50 -1.17 -9.10 -7.81
N ARG A 51 -0.22 -9.10 -6.88
CA ARG A 51 0.98 -8.25 -6.92
C ARG A 51 1.78 -8.47 -8.21
N PHE A 52 1.79 -9.70 -8.75
CA PHE A 52 2.48 -10.01 -10.00
C PHE A 52 1.90 -9.19 -11.18
N THR A 53 0.57 -9.18 -11.33
CA THR A 53 -0.08 -8.40 -12.40
C THR A 53 0.10 -6.89 -12.23
N HIS A 54 0.10 -6.41 -10.99
CA HIS A 54 0.38 -5.01 -10.67
C HIS A 54 1.82 -4.62 -11.05
N SER A 55 2.83 -5.37 -10.60
CA SER A 55 4.24 -5.11 -10.93
C SER A 55 4.51 -5.08 -12.45
N LEU A 56 3.85 -5.94 -13.23
CA LEU A 56 3.91 -5.89 -14.70
C LEU A 56 3.32 -4.60 -15.27
N GLY A 57 2.21 -4.15 -14.71
CA GLY A 57 1.57 -2.90 -15.10
C GLY A 57 2.42 -1.66 -14.79
N VAL A 58 3.02 -1.62 -13.60
CA VAL A 58 3.95 -0.56 -13.19
C VAL A 58 5.18 -0.54 -14.09
N PHE A 59 5.74 -1.70 -14.42
CA PHE A 59 6.82 -1.84 -15.41
C PHE A 59 6.44 -1.25 -16.79
N HIS A 60 5.23 -1.53 -17.28
CA HIS A 60 4.76 -1.00 -18.56
C HIS A 60 4.59 0.53 -18.51
N LEU A 61 3.87 1.05 -17.52
CA LEU A 61 3.64 2.48 -17.38
C LEU A 61 4.93 3.27 -17.18
N THR A 62 5.89 2.70 -16.45
CA THR A 62 7.24 3.26 -16.28
C THR A 62 7.94 3.45 -17.63
N LYS A 63 7.91 2.43 -18.49
CA LYS A 63 8.45 2.50 -19.86
C LYS A 63 7.77 3.61 -20.66
N GLU A 64 6.44 3.66 -20.65
CA GLU A 64 5.67 4.65 -21.43
C GLU A 64 5.96 6.08 -20.96
N ILE A 65 6.03 6.32 -19.64
CA ILE A 65 6.40 7.63 -19.09
C ILE A 65 7.82 8.03 -19.53
N ALA A 66 8.80 7.13 -19.40
CA ALA A 66 10.17 7.41 -19.79
C ALA A 66 10.30 7.74 -21.29
N LEU A 67 9.59 7.01 -22.15
CA LEU A 67 9.55 7.27 -23.59
C LEU A 67 8.96 8.64 -23.92
N GLU A 68 7.84 9.00 -23.28
CA GLU A 68 7.18 10.29 -23.51
C GLU A 68 8.02 11.47 -23.02
N LEU A 69 8.71 11.33 -21.89
CA LEU A 69 9.66 12.33 -21.40
C LEU A 69 10.85 12.50 -22.35
N ASN A 70 11.44 11.41 -22.85
CA ASN A 70 12.56 11.47 -23.79
C ASN A 70 12.18 12.11 -25.13
N LYS A 71 10.97 11.83 -25.62
CA LYS A 71 10.41 12.42 -26.85
C LYS A 71 10.32 13.95 -26.78
N LYS A 72 10.01 14.50 -25.61
CA LYS A 72 9.83 15.95 -25.39
C LYS A 72 11.09 16.66 -24.88
N GLY A 73 11.96 15.91 -24.21
CA GLY A 73 13.13 16.43 -23.53
C GLY A 73 14.43 16.40 -24.31
N THR A 74 14.49 15.66 -25.41
CA THR A 74 15.74 15.31 -26.13
C THR A 74 16.66 14.45 -25.26
N ASN A 75 16.35 13.14 -25.14
CA ASN A 75 17.19 12.13 -24.46
C ASN A 75 17.66 12.51 -23.05
N ILE A 76 16.73 12.95 -22.21
CA ILE A 76 17.03 13.32 -20.82
C ILE A 76 17.33 12.08 -19.97
N ILE A 77 16.78 10.94 -20.36
CA ILE A 77 16.99 9.65 -19.70
C ILE A 77 17.71 8.74 -20.68
N ASP A 78 18.97 8.39 -20.36
CA ASP A 78 19.76 7.48 -21.18
C ASP A 78 19.23 6.03 -21.10
N ASN A 79 19.66 5.19 -22.05
CA ASN A 79 19.17 3.82 -22.16
C ASN A 79 19.49 2.94 -20.93
N LEU A 80 20.62 3.18 -20.26
CA LEU A 80 20.98 2.42 -19.06
C LEU A 80 20.08 2.85 -17.89
N SER A 81 19.82 4.14 -17.75
CA SER A 81 18.84 4.66 -16.78
C SER A 81 17.43 4.12 -17.03
N VAL A 82 16.94 4.08 -18.29
CA VAL A 82 15.64 3.46 -18.62
C VAL A 82 15.62 1.98 -18.26
N LYS A 83 16.69 1.25 -18.57
CA LYS A 83 16.83 -0.17 -18.27
C LYS A 83 16.74 -0.45 -16.76
N ASN A 84 17.49 0.29 -15.95
CA ASN A 84 17.45 0.16 -14.49
C ASN A 84 16.11 0.60 -13.90
N LEU A 85 15.52 1.68 -14.42
CA LEU A 85 14.22 2.18 -14.00
C LEU A 85 13.10 1.15 -14.23
N LYS A 86 13.08 0.51 -15.41
CA LYS A 86 12.13 -0.58 -15.70
C LYS A 86 12.30 -1.75 -14.72
N MET A 87 13.54 -2.15 -14.42
CA MET A 87 13.79 -3.24 -13.49
C MET A 87 13.38 -2.88 -12.05
N ALA A 88 13.65 -1.64 -11.61
CA ALA A 88 13.18 -1.14 -10.33
C ALA A 88 11.65 -1.15 -10.24
N ALA A 89 10.96 -0.68 -11.28
CA ALA A 89 9.50 -0.74 -11.38
C ALA A 89 8.96 -2.17 -11.34
N LEU A 90 9.63 -3.12 -11.99
CA LEU A 90 9.24 -4.53 -11.95
C LEU A 90 9.39 -5.10 -10.53
N LEU A 91 10.48 -4.78 -9.83
CA LEU A 91 10.85 -5.37 -8.55
C LEU A 91 10.36 -4.59 -7.31
N HIS A 92 9.73 -3.42 -7.46
CA HIS A 92 9.37 -2.55 -6.33
C HIS A 92 8.54 -3.26 -5.26
N ASP A 93 7.67 -4.18 -5.68
CA ASP A 93 6.74 -4.93 -4.84
C ASP A 93 7.27 -6.31 -4.42
N LEU A 94 8.51 -6.66 -4.76
CA LEU A 94 9.12 -7.97 -4.48
C LEU A 94 9.10 -8.31 -2.99
N GLY A 95 9.13 -7.31 -2.11
CA GLY A 95 9.14 -7.48 -0.65
C GLY A 95 7.75 -7.62 -0.01
N HIS A 96 6.65 -7.64 -0.75
CA HIS A 96 5.33 -7.68 -0.11
C HIS A 96 5.06 -8.97 0.67
N PHE A 97 4.52 -8.82 1.88
CA PHE A 97 4.06 -9.95 2.69
C PHE A 97 2.72 -10.49 2.20
N PRO A 98 2.37 -11.75 2.56
CA PRO A 98 1.02 -12.27 2.35
C PRO A 98 -0.05 -11.32 2.86
N PHE A 99 -1.12 -11.18 2.09
CA PHE A 99 -2.20 -10.23 2.32
C PHE A 99 -1.74 -8.77 2.39
N SER A 100 -0.69 -8.43 1.65
CA SER A 100 -0.22 -7.06 1.47
C SER A 100 0.03 -6.38 2.82
N HIS A 101 -0.42 -5.14 2.98
CA HIS A 101 -0.29 -4.37 4.23
C HIS A 101 -1.04 -4.97 5.44
N SER A 102 -1.89 -6.00 5.27
CA SER A 102 -2.65 -6.57 6.39
C SER A 102 -1.74 -7.31 7.38
N LEU A 103 -0.73 -8.01 6.87
CA LEU A 103 0.29 -8.73 7.67
C LEU A 103 1.66 -8.06 7.63
N GLU A 104 1.74 -6.83 7.14
CA GLU A 104 2.88 -5.96 7.40
C GLU A 104 2.76 -5.44 8.84
N PHE A 105 3.64 -5.90 9.73
CA PHE A 105 3.62 -5.56 11.16
C PHE A 105 4.58 -4.42 11.51
N HIS A 106 5.36 -3.93 10.56
CA HIS A 106 6.22 -2.77 10.74
C HIS A 106 5.42 -1.57 11.28
N GLY A 107 5.94 -0.92 12.32
CA GLY A 107 5.29 0.24 12.98
C GLY A 107 4.00 -0.04 13.77
N LYS A 108 3.41 -1.24 13.70
CA LYS A 108 2.15 -1.59 14.40
C LYS A 108 2.42 -2.05 15.84
N GLN A 109 2.78 -1.12 16.73
CA GLN A 109 3.01 -1.44 18.15
C GLN A 109 1.74 -1.39 19.03
N ASP A 110 0.68 -0.68 18.60
CA ASP A 110 -0.42 -0.30 19.49
C ASP A 110 -1.31 -1.44 19.98
N ASP A 111 -1.53 -2.49 19.17
CA ASP A 111 -2.48 -3.57 19.49
C ASP A 111 -1.81 -4.94 19.71
N PHE A 112 -0.56 -5.11 19.25
CA PHE A 112 0.12 -6.40 19.21
C PHE A 112 1.62 -6.27 19.48
N SER A 113 2.15 -7.10 20.39
CA SER A 113 3.60 -7.21 20.61
C SER A 113 4.24 -8.02 19.48
N ILE A 114 5.28 -7.47 18.85
CA ILE A 114 6.05 -8.11 17.78
C ILE A 114 7.44 -8.58 18.24
N LYS A 115 7.70 -8.62 19.55
CA LYS A 115 9.04 -8.87 20.12
C LYS A 115 9.69 -10.17 19.62
N ASN A 116 8.89 -11.20 19.40
CA ASN A 116 9.34 -12.54 19.00
C ASN A 116 9.08 -12.84 17.52
N PHE A 117 8.79 -11.83 16.70
CA PHE A 117 8.50 -12.05 15.28
C PHE A 117 9.80 -12.29 14.49
N PRO A 118 9.72 -13.06 13.39
CA PRO A 118 10.83 -13.24 12.45
C PRO A 118 11.51 -11.90 12.11
N PHE A 119 12.83 -11.94 11.93
CA PHE A 119 13.64 -10.74 11.68
C PHE A 119 13.08 -9.90 10.54
N PHE A 120 12.72 -10.53 9.42
CA PHE A 120 12.29 -9.85 8.21
C PHE A 120 10.94 -9.14 8.32
N LEU A 121 10.05 -9.56 9.25
CA LEU A 121 8.76 -8.90 9.46
C LEU A 121 8.89 -7.53 10.16
N LYS A 122 10.10 -7.17 10.56
CA LYS A 122 10.42 -5.87 11.15
C LYS A 122 10.70 -4.80 10.10
N PHE A 123 10.90 -5.19 8.84
CA PHE A 123 11.08 -4.24 7.74
C PHE A 123 9.74 -3.83 7.14
N PRO A 124 9.61 -2.59 6.65
CA PRO A 124 8.60 -2.29 5.66
C PRO A 124 8.90 -3.08 4.37
N HIS A 125 7.86 -3.34 3.57
CA HIS A 125 7.98 -4.16 2.37
C HIS A 125 9.00 -3.62 1.35
N GLU A 126 9.18 -2.31 1.22
CA GLU A 126 10.16 -1.72 0.30
C GLU A 126 11.61 -2.08 0.73
N GLU A 127 11.90 -1.98 2.02
CA GLU A 127 13.20 -2.38 2.57
C GLU A 127 13.44 -3.88 2.47
N PHE A 128 12.40 -4.69 2.69
CA PHE A 128 12.51 -6.13 2.51
C PHE A 128 12.73 -6.50 1.04
N GLY A 129 12.10 -5.80 0.10
CA GLY A 129 12.34 -5.95 -1.34
C GLY A 129 13.80 -5.70 -1.70
N VAL A 130 14.37 -4.59 -1.22
CA VAL A 130 15.80 -4.29 -1.39
C VAL A 130 16.69 -5.35 -0.76
N TYR A 131 16.34 -5.83 0.45
CA TYR A 131 17.07 -6.93 1.08
C TYR A 131 17.13 -8.16 0.18
N LEU A 132 16.00 -8.57 -0.41
CA LEU A 132 15.93 -9.71 -1.32
C LEU A 132 16.78 -9.48 -2.58
N ILE A 133 16.72 -8.29 -3.16
CA ILE A 133 17.52 -7.95 -4.35
C ILE A 133 19.01 -8.02 -4.05
N GLN A 134 19.45 -7.52 -2.89
CA GLN A 134 20.88 -7.42 -2.55
C GLN A 134 21.50 -8.72 -2.01
N ASN A 135 20.70 -9.64 -1.48
CA ASN A 135 21.19 -10.83 -0.78
C ASN A 135 20.78 -12.15 -1.45
N SER A 136 20.12 -12.11 -2.60
CA SER A 136 19.74 -13.31 -3.36
C SER A 136 20.46 -13.44 -4.69
N TYR A 137 20.30 -14.59 -5.34
CA TYR A 137 20.75 -14.84 -6.72
C TYR A 137 20.21 -13.82 -7.75
N ILE A 138 19.16 -13.05 -7.43
CA ILE A 138 18.68 -11.94 -8.25
C ILE A 138 19.80 -10.90 -8.46
N LYS A 139 20.62 -10.64 -7.43
CA LYS A 139 21.76 -9.73 -7.53
C LYS A 139 22.70 -10.14 -8.65
N ASP A 140 23.07 -11.40 -8.69
CA ASP A 140 24.05 -11.94 -9.63
C ASP A 140 23.48 -11.88 -11.06
N ILE A 141 22.21 -12.27 -11.25
CA ILE A 141 21.51 -12.13 -12.53
C ILE A 141 21.55 -10.69 -13.04
N LEU A 142 21.26 -9.73 -12.17
CA LEU A 142 21.23 -8.32 -12.53
C LEU A 142 22.63 -7.78 -12.85
N LEU A 143 23.64 -8.10 -12.03
CA LEU A 143 25.02 -7.68 -12.26
C LEU A 143 25.60 -8.25 -13.55
N ASP A 144 25.42 -9.55 -13.79
CA ASP A 144 25.93 -10.25 -14.99
C ASP A 144 25.33 -9.68 -16.28
N ASN A 145 24.14 -9.11 -16.18
CA ASN A 145 23.44 -8.48 -17.29
C ASN A 145 23.63 -6.96 -17.34
N GLY A 146 24.53 -6.39 -16.55
CA GLY A 146 24.88 -4.95 -16.59
C GLY A 146 23.74 -4.05 -16.11
N TYR A 147 23.04 -4.44 -15.04
CA TYR A 147 22.17 -3.56 -14.27
C TYR A 147 22.96 -2.92 -13.11
N ASP A 148 22.53 -1.74 -12.69
CA ASP A 148 23.05 -1.02 -11.54
C ASP A 148 22.16 -1.30 -10.32
N ILE A 149 22.66 -2.15 -9.42
CA ILE A 149 21.93 -2.61 -8.23
C ILE A 149 21.65 -1.45 -7.28
N ASP A 150 22.61 -0.53 -7.11
CA ASP A 150 22.46 0.59 -6.18
C ASP A 150 21.41 1.56 -6.70
N LEU A 151 21.42 1.86 -8.00
CA LEU A 151 20.38 2.65 -8.64
C LEU A 151 19.00 2.00 -8.49
N ILE A 152 18.86 0.70 -8.77
CA ILE A 152 17.60 -0.03 -8.62
C ILE A 152 17.09 0.03 -7.17
N CYS A 153 17.96 -0.23 -6.18
CA CYS A 153 17.56 -0.24 -4.78
C CYS A 153 17.19 1.16 -4.28
N ASN A 154 17.94 2.19 -4.69
CA ASN A 154 17.64 3.59 -4.36
C ASN A 154 16.31 4.03 -4.96
N LEU A 155 16.04 3.64 -6.21
CA LEU A 155 14.77 3.84 -6.88
C LEU A 155 13.63 3.19 -6.11
N ILE A 156 13.73 1.92 -5.72
CA ILE A 156 12.65 1.24 -4.96
C ILE A 156 12.40 1.92 -3.61
N GLN A 157 13.43 2.40 -2.93
CA GLN A 157 13.31 3.05 -1.62
C GLN A 157 12.91 4.53 -1.70
N GLY A 158 12.76 5.09 -2.91
CA GLY A 158 12.54 6.52 -3.11
C GLY A 158 13.67 7.39 -2.54
N LYS A 159 14.87 6.84 -2.36
CA LYS A 159 16.02 7.57 -1.83
C LYS A 159 16.58 8.51 -2.90
N ASP A 160 16.92 9.71 -2.46
CA ASP A 160 17.26 10.85 -3.32
C ASP A 160 18.36 10.50 -4.33
N ILE A 161 18.02 10.65 -5.61
CA ILE A 161 18.91 10.40 -6.74
C ILE A 161 19.29 11.76 -7.27
N GLU A 162 20.57 11.94 -7.61
CA GLU A 162 21.07 13.13 -8.34
C GLU A 162 20.23 13.44 -9.61
N ASN A 163 19.47 12.44 -10.11
CA ASN A 163 18.44 12.54 -11.13
C ASN A 163 17.02 12.34 -10.58
N LEU A 164 16.43 13.42 -10.07
CA LEU A 164 15.05 13.45 -9.56
C LEU A 164 14.01 12.93 -10.58
N ILE A 165 14.23 13.05 -11.89
CA ILE A 165 13.25 12.60 -12.89
C ILE A 165 13.02 11.09 -12.78
N LEU A 166 14.07 10.29 -12.61
CA LEU A 166 13.94 8.82 -12.53
C LEU A 166 13.09 8.40 -11.33
N SER A 167 13.41 8.93 -10.15
CA SER A 167 12.66 8.64 -8.94
C SER A 167 11.19 9.01 -9.09
N ARG A 168 10.87 10.16 -9.74
CA ARG A 168 9.49 10.63 -9.89
C ARG A 168 8.62 9.82 -10.86
N ILE A 169 9.20 8.95 -11.69
CA ILE A 169 8.43 8.07 -12.56
C ILE A 169 7.77 6.93 -11.76
N ILE A 170 8.39 6.53 -10.64
CA ILE A 170 7.94 5.41 -9.81
C ILE A 170 7.57 5.80 -8.37
N ASN A 171 8.08 6.95 -7.88
CA ASN A 171 7.82 7.49 -6.54
C ASN A 171 7.46 8.99 -6.62
N TRP A 172 6.20 9.28 -6.86
CA TRP A 172 5.66 10.63 -6.95
C TRP A 172 4.17 10.63 -6.63
N GLU A 173 3.54 11.80 -6.59
CA GLU A 173 2.10 11.86 -6.39
C GLU A 173 1.33 11.33 -7.63
N LEU A 174 1.93 11.43 -8.81
CA LEU A 174 1.42 10.92 -10.09
C LEU A 174 2.45 10.00 -10.78
N ASP A 175 2.89 8.97 -10.05
CA ASP A 175 3.81 7.94 -10.55
C ASP A 175 3.09 6.76 -11.25
N SER A 176 3.89 5.85 -11.80
CA SER A 176 3.43 4.63 -12.45
C SER A 176 2.79 3.62 -11.49
N ASP A 177 3.26 3.52 -10.24
CA ASP A 177 2.66 2.64 -9.22
C ASP A 177 1.20 3.05 -8.96
N ARG A 178 0.98 4.31 -8.58
CA ARG A 178 -0.36 4.84 -8.30
C ARG A 178 -1.25 4.78 -9.52
N LEU A 179 -0.71 5.08 -10.69
CA LEU A 179 -1.48 5.00 -11.92
C LEU A 179 -1.93 3.57 -12.22
N ASP A 180 -1.08 2.56 -12.06
CA ASP A 180 -1.49 1.16 -12.22
C ASP A 180 -2.55 0.77 -11.20
N TYR A 181 -2.29 0.92 -9.89
CA TYR A 181 -3.23 0.39 -8.91
C TYR A 181 -4.58 1.11 -8.99
N ILE A 182 -4.64 2.41 -9.32
CA ILE A 182 -5.92 3.11 -9.47
C ILE A 182 -6.73 2.53 -10.62
N LEU A 183 -6.11 2.34 -11.79
CA LEU A 183 -6.76 1.75 -12.96
C LEU A 183 -7.17 0.29 -12.67
N ARG A 184 -6.24 -0.50 -12.15
CA ARG A 184 -6.39 -1.95 -11.93
C ARG A 184 -7.36 -2.27 -10.81
N ASP A 185 -7.25 -1.62 -9.66
CA ASP A 185 -8.17 -1.82 -8.56
C ASP A 185 -9.58 -1.40 -8.94
N SER A 186 -9.72 -0.28 -9.66
CA SER A 186 -11.01 0.15 -10.21
C SER A 186 -11.62 -0.92 -11.13
N PHE A 187 -10.83 -1.42 -12.08
CA PHE A 187 -11.27 -2.46 -13.02
C PHE A 187 -11.71 -3.74 -12.31
N PHE A 188 -10.87 -4.30 -11.43
CA PHE A 188 -11.16 -5.57 -10.77
C PHE A 188 -12.20 -5.47 -9.65
N THR A 189 -12.35 -4.32 -9.00
CA THR A 189 -13.42 -4.13 -8.00
C THR A 189 -14.76 -3.75 -8.63
N GLY A 190 -14.75 -3.30 -9.89
CA GLY A 190 -15.93 -2.81 -10.61
C GLY A 190 -16.44 -1.45 -10.11
N VAL A 191 -15.67 -0.75 -9.26
CA VAL A 191 -16.03 0.61 -8.86
C VAL A 191 -15.61 1.56 -9.97
N GLY A 192 -16.52 2.36 -10.51
CA GLY A 192 -16.24 3.22 -11.67
C GLY A 192 -15.36 4.45 -11.41
N PHE A 193 -14.52 4.44 -10.36
CA PHE A 193 -13.75 5.61 -9.96
C PHE A 193 -12.42 5.76 -10.71
N GLY A 194 -11.81 4.69 -11.21
CA GLY A 194 -10.52 4.73 -11.88
C GLY A 194 -10.59 4.71 -13.40
N ASN A 195 -11.64 5.24 -14.03
CA ASN A 195 -11.72 5.36 -15.49
C ASN A 195 -10.90 6.56 -16.01
N ILE A 196 -9.62 6.59 -15.68
CA ILE A 196 -8.70 7.69 -16.03
C ILE A 196 -8.23 7.51 -17.47
N ASN A 197 -8.28 8.58 -18.26
CA ASN A 197 -7.65 8.60 -19.58
C ASN A 197 -6.13 8.73 -19.44
N TYR A 198 -5.48 7.66 -19.03
CA TYR A 198 -4.05 7.68 -18.72
C TYR A 198 -3.22 8.00 -19.97
N HIS A 199 -3.62 7.59 -21.17
CA HIS A 199 -2.94 7.97 -22.41
C HIS A 199 -2.86 9.48 -22.61
N TYR A 200 -3.99 10.19 -22.41
CA TYR A 200 -3.99 11.65 -22.51
C TYR A 200 -3.16 12.28 -21.39
N LEU A 201 -3.28 11.79 -20.15
CA LEU A 201 -2.50 12.27 -19.02
C LEU A 201 -0.99 12.13 -19.27
N LEU A 202 -0.52 10.94 -19.65
CA LEU A 202 0.88 10.67 -20.01
C LEU A 202 1.36 11.55 -21.16
N SER A 203 0.54 11.74 -22.20
CA SER A 203 0.86 12.62 -23.34
C SER A 203 1.02 14.10 -22.96
N ASN A 204 0.76 14.48 -21.71
CA ASN A 204 1.00 15.82 -21.17
C ASN A 204 2.19 15.90 -20.20
N PHE A 205 2.88 14.78 -19.89
CA PHE A 205 4.11 14.80 -19.11
C PHE A 205 5.22 15.54 -19.87
N ARG A 206 5.96 16.41 -19.19
CA ARG A 206 7.10 17.14 -19.75
C ARG A 206 8.24 17.16 -18.75
N PRO A 207 9.48 17.02 -19.23
CA PRO A 207 10.63 17.31 -18.40
C PRO A 207 10.82 18.84 -18.29
N TYR A 208 11.26 19.30 -17.13
CA TYR A 208 11.62 20.71 -16.91
C TYR A 208 13.00 20.82 -16.30
N LYS A 209 13.87 21.59 -16.97
CA LYS A 209 15.28 21.83 -16.60
C LYS A 209 16.08 20.55 -16.29
N ASN A 210 15.71 19.42 -16.90
CA ASN A 210 16.30 18.09 -16.65
C ASN A 210 16.34 17.68 -15.17
N LYS A 211 15.45 18.26 -14.35
CA LYS A 211 15.44 18.04 -12.89
C LYS A 211 14.07 17.68 -12.33
N ARG A 212 12.99 17.85 -13.09
CA ARG A 212 11.65 17.49 -12.62
C ARG A 212 10.71 17.16 -13.77
N ILE A 213 9.61 16.51 -13.41
CA ILE A 213 8.48 16.26 -14.27
C ILE A 213 7.43 17.34 -13.99
N VAL A 214 6.89 17.94 -15.05
CA VAL A 214 5.76 18.87 -15.02
C VAL A 214 4.69 18.39 -15.99
N ILE A 215 3.43 18.68 -15.70
CA ILE A 215 2.31 18.32 -16.57
C ILE A 215 1.83 19.56 -17.32
N ASP A 216 1.55 19.46 -18.61
CA ASP A 216 0.91 20.57 -19.33
C ASP A 216 -0.44 20.91 -18.67
N SER A 217 -0.65 22.19 -18.37
CA SER A 217 -1.89 22.75 -17.82
C SER A 217 -3.19 22.27 -18.52
N LYS A 218 -3.12 21.88 -19.80
CA LYS A 218 -4.25 21.28 -20.54
C LYS A 218 -4.80 19.99 -19.93
N ALA A 219 -4.03 19.32 -19.07
CA ALA A 219 -4.44 18.10 -18.38
C ALA A 219 -4.82 18.34 -16.91
N ILE A 220 -5.07 19.58 -16.48
CA ILE A 220 -5.51 19.89 -15.11
C ILE A 220 -6.72 19.02 -14.71
N ARG A 221 -7.72 18.88 -15.58
CA ARG A 221 -8.93 18.09 -15.28
C ARG A 221 -8.65 16.59 -15.15
N ASP A 222 -7.66 16.08 -15.87
CA ASP A 222 -7.22 14.68 -15.77
C ASP A 222 -6.43 14.42 -14.49
N ILE A 223 -5.62 15.39 -14.05
CA ILE A 223 -4.94 15.34 -12.74
C ILE A 223 -5.99 15.37 -11.61
N GLU A 224 -6.99 16.26 -11.69
CA GLU A 224 -8.09 16.30 -10.74
C GLU A 224 -8.84 14.98 -10.70
N HIS A 225 -9.17 14.43 -11.87
CA HIS A 225 -9.81 13.13 -11.96
C HIS A 225 -8.97 12.07 -11.29
N PHE A 226 -7.67 11.98 -11.57
CA PHE A 226 -6.76 11.04 -10.92
C PHE A 226 -6.78 11.14 -9.38
N ILE A 227 -6.69 12.35 -8.83
CA ILE A 227 -6.70 12.56 -7.38
C ILE A 227 -8.06 12.18 -6.78
N ILE A 228 -9.17 12.54 -7.44
CA ILE A 228 -10.53 12.18 -7.02
C ILE A 228 -10.73 10.67 -7.09
N SER A 229 -10.23 10.00 -8.13
CA SER A 229 -10.25 8.55 -8.29
C SER A 229 -9.54 7.86 -7.12
N ARG A 230 -8.32 8.32 -6.80
CA ARG A 230 -7.54 7.81 -5.67
C ARG A 230 -8.25 7.99 -4.34
N PHE A 231 -8.76 9.20 -4.07
CA PHE A 231 -9.53 9.49 -2.87
C PHE A 231 -10.76 8.57 -2.76
N SER A 232 -11.48 8.38 -3.87
CA SER A 232 -12.69 7.57 -3.93
C SER A 232 -12.42 6.08 -3.73
N LEU A 233 -11.36 5.54 -4.33
CA LEU A 233 -10.91 4.16 -4.09
C LEU A 233 -10.52 3.96 -2.62
N HIS A 234 -9.83 4.94 -2.04
CA HIS A 234 -9.44 4.86 -0.65
C HIS A 234 -10.63 4.89 0.30
N ASP A 235 -11.61 5.76 0.08
CA ASP A 235 -12.85 5.77 0.87
C ASP A 235 -13.69 4.51 0.65
N ARG A 236 -13.91 4.10 -0.59
CA ARG A 236 -14.91 3.07 -0.91
C ARG A 236 -14.38 1.66 -0.87
N VAL A 237 -13.14 1.42 -1.24
CA VAL A 237 -12.54 0.09 -1.35
C VAL A 237 -11.60 -0.19 -0.19
N TYR A 238 -10.50 0.55 -0.08
CA TYR A 238 -9.41 0.23 0.86
C TYR A 238 -9.86 0.36 2.33
N THR A 239 -10.64 1.40 2.63
CA THR A 239 -11.19 1.65 3.98
C THR A 239 -12.66 1.26 4.11
N HIS A 240 -13.16 0.37 3.23
CA HIS A 240 -14.50 -0.16 3.34
C HIS A 240 -14.68 -0.91 4.65
N LYS A 241 -15.72 -0.56 5.43
CA LYS A 241 -15.93 -1.10 6.79
C LYS A 241 -15.88 -2.64 6.88
N THR A 242 -16.33 -3.34 5.83
CA THR A 242 -16.29 -4.81 5.81
C THR A 242 -14.90 -5.33 5.44
N SER A 243 -14.22 -4.71 4.48
CA SER A 243 -12.86 -5.09 4.09
C SER A 243 -11.91 -4.87 5.26
N SER A 244 -11.99 -3.71 5.92
CA SER A 244 -11.22 -3.40 7.13
C SER A 244 -11.54 -4.33 8.30
N TYR A 245 -12.79 -4.80 8.44
CA TYR A 245 -13.12 -5.82 9.43
C TYR A 245 -12.37 -7.14 9.17
N PHE A 246 -12.41 -7.65 7.93
CA PHE A 246 -11.73 -8.90 7.62
C PHE A 246 -10.21 -8.77 7.65
N SER A 247 -9.66 -7.65 7.19
CA SER A 247 -8.23 -7.34 7.31
C SER A 247 -7.81 -7.31 8.79
N TYR A 248 -8.59 -6.67 9.67
CA TYR A 248 -8.26 -6.66 11.11
C TYR A 248 -8.39 -8.04 11.77
N MET A 249 -9.41 -8.83 11.43
CA MET A 249 -9.50 -10.23 11.89
C MET A 249 -8.29 -11.04 11.43
N LEU A 250 -7.86 -10.84 10.18
CA LEU A 250 -6.66 -11.46 9.63
C LEU A 250 -5.39 -11.04 10.38
N THR A 251 -5.25 -9.76 10.75
CA THR A 251 -4.13 -9.30 11.59
C THR A 251 -4.09 -10.03 12.93
N ILE A 252 -5.25 -10.24 13.58
CA ILE A 252 -5.34 -11.03 14.83
C ILE A 252 -4.90 -12.48 14.59
N ALA A 253 -5.43 -13.14 13.55
CA ALA A 253 -5.10 -14.53 13.25
C ALA A 253 -3.64 -14.71 12.84
N GLY A 254 -3.10 -13.80 12.03
CA GLY A 254 -1.70 -13.79 11.61
C GLY A 254 -0.76 -13.56 12.78
N HIS A 255 -1.11 -12.65 13.70
CA HIS A 255 -0.35 -12.45 14.94
C HIS A 255 -0.31 -13.74 15.79
N TYR A 256 -1.46 -14.40 15.95
CA TYR A 256 -1.52 -15.68 16.65
C TYR A 256 -0.67 -16.76 15.95
N LEU A 257 -0.80 -16.90 14.62
CA LEU A 257 -0.01 -17.85 13.83
C LEU A 257 1.49 -17.63 14.06
N ILE A 258 1.99 -16.41 13.85
CA ILE A 258 3.41 -16.09 13.96
C ILE A 258 3.93 -16.26 15.40
N SER A 259 3.10 -15.97 16.41
CA SER A 259 3.51 -16.07 17.81
C SER A 259 3.51 -17.49 18.39
N GLN A 260 2.77 -18.42 17.77
CA GLN A 260 2.58 -19.79 18.28
C GLN A 260 3.25 -20.86 17.42
N THR A 261 3.74 -20.50 16.23
CA THR A 261 4.31 -21.45 15.28
C THR A 261 5.65 -20.95 14.76
N ASN A 262 6.49 -21.87 14.27
CA ASN A 262 7.69 -21.52 13.51
C ASN A 262 7.31 -21.24 12.05
N TYR A 263 6.44 -20.25 11.85
CA TYR A 263 6.01 -19.83 10.52
C TYR A 263 6.63 -18.47 10.14
N PRO A 264 7.18 -18.33 8.92
CA PRO A 264 7.53 -19.41 7.98
C PRO A 264 8.67 -20.28 8.54
N SER A 265 9.09 -21.31 7.81
CA SER A 265 10.14 -22.24 8.28
C SER A 265 11.51 -21.58 8.56
N PHE A 266 11.70 -20.33 8.15
CA PHE A 266 12.88 -19.50 8.37
C PHE A 266 12.53 -18.25 9.18
N GLN A 267 13.32 -17.98 10.23
CA GLN A 267 13.00 -16.98 11.25
C GLN A 267 14.08 -15.89 11.37
N ASN A 268 15.34 -16.26 11.15
CA ASN A 268 16.49 -15.36 11.29
C ASN A 268 17.16 -15.06 9.93
N SER A 269 18.10 -14.11 9.95
CA SER A 269 18.81 -13.65 8.75
C SER A 269 19.63 -14.74 8.08
N ASN A 270 20.22 -15.67 8.83
CA ASN A 270 21.06 -16.73 8.28
C ASN A 270 20.21 -17.73 7.50
N GLU A 271 19.13 -18.22 8.11
CA GLU A 271 18.17 -19.12 7.45
C GLU A 271 17.54 -18.47 6.21
N LEU A 272 17.20 -17.18 6.30
CA LEU A 272 16.69 -16.43 5.16
C LEU A 272 17.73 -16.34 4.03
N ASN A 273 18.98 -15.99 4.35
CA ASN A 273 20.07 -15.88 3.38
C ASN A 273 20.37 -17.23 2.70
N GLU A 274 20.31 -18.34 3.44
CA GLU A 274 20.42 -19.68 2.86
C GLU A 274 19.31 -19.94 1.83
N ILE A 275 18.05 -19.62 2.18
CA ILE A 275 16.91 -19.87 1.29
C ILE A 275 16.94 -19.01 0.03
N ILE A 276 17.43 -17.78 0.11
CA ILE A 276 17.48 -16.88 -1.05
C ILE A 276 18.80 -16.99 -1.82
N SER A 277 19.74 -17.84 -1.38
CA SER A 277 21.06 -17.97 -2.01
C SER A 277 21.01 -18.58 -3.41
N THR A 278 20.07 -19.51 -3.65
CA THR A 278 19.89 -20.18 -4.94
C THR A 278 18.45 -20.13 -5.41
N GLU A 279 18.24 -20.28 -6.71
CA GLU A 279 16.89 -20.34 -7.28
C GLU A 279 16.10 -21.54 -6.73
N GLU A 280 16.72 -22.71 -6.61
CA GLU A 280 16.08 -23.93 -6.11
C GLU A 280 15.63 -23.78 -4.65
N ASP A 281 16.50 -23.29 -3.77
CA ASP A 281 16.17 -23.10 -2.36
C ASP A 281 15.07 -22.06 -2.17
N SER A 282 15.04 -21.04 -3.04
CA SER A 282 14.06 -19.95 -2.97
C SER A 282 12.62 -20.39 -3.24
N LYS A 283 12.39 -21.63 -3.69
CA LYS A 283 11.04 -22.22 -3.76
C LYS A 283 10.36 -22.28 -2.40
N LYS A 284 11.12 -22.38 -1.29
CA LYS A 284 10.56 -22.28 0.08
C LYS A 284 9.91 -20.93 0.36
N PHE A 285 10.26 -19.89 -0.39
CA PHE A 285 9.66 -18.57 -0.25
C PHE A 285 8.18 -18.52 -0.69
N LEU A 286 7.68 -19.57 -1.37
CA LEU A 286 6.24 -19.76 -1.61
C LEU A 286 5.43 -19.93 -0.32
N GLU A 287 6.09 -20.29 0.80
CA GLU A 287 5.47 -20.22 2.14
C GLU A 287 4.99 -18.81 2.45
N LEU A 288 5.66 -17.76 1.96
CA LEU A 288 5.21 -16.38 2.06
C LEU A 288 4.20 -16.03 0.96
N SER A 289 3.07 -16.74 0.94
CA SER A 289 1.90 -16.47 0.11
C SER A 289 0.57 -16.52 0.89
N ASP A 290 -0.48 -15.91 0.34
CA ASP A 290 -1.82 -15.90 0.95
C ASP A 290 -2.37 -17.32 1.13
N PHE A 291 -2.12 -18.18 0.14
CA PHE A 291 -2.57 -19.57 0.16
C PHE A 291 -1.99 -20.34 1.34
N TYR A 292 -0.67 -20.19 1.58
CA TYR A 292 -0.01 -20.89 2.67
C TYR A 292 -0.50 -20.39 4.03
N ILE A 293 -0.65 -19.07 4.21
CA ILE A 293 -1.24 -18.51 5.44
C ILE A 293 -2.64 -19.08 5.69
N LEU A 294 -3.50 -19.15 4.67
CA LEU A 294 -4.85 -19.70 4.82
C LEU A 294 -4.84 -21.18 5.19
N LYS A 295 -3.92 -21.96 4.62
CA LYS A 295 -3.71 -23.37 4.98
C LYS A 295 -3.33 -23.50 6.46
N GLU A 296 -2.39 -22.70 6.94
CA GLU A 296 -1.96 -22.75 8.35
C GLU A 296 -3.06 -22.26 9.30
N ILE A 297 -3.78 -21.19 8.96
CA ILE A 297 -4.97 -20.73 9.68
C ILE A 297 -6.04 -21.84 9.75
N PHE A 298 -6.23 -22.60 8.67
CA PHE A 298 -7.17 -23.72 8.65
C PHE A 298 -6.71 -24.90 9.52
N SER A 299 -5.41 -25.18 9.56
CA SER A 299 -4.80 -26.18 10.46
C SER A 299 -5.06 -25.82 11.93
N ILE A 300 -4.79 -24.57 12.32
CA ILE A 300 -5.07 -24.06 13.67
C ILE A 300 -6.56 -24.21 14.00
N TYR A 301 -7.45 -23.84 13.08
CA TYR A 301 -8.90 -23.98 13.26
C TYR A 301 -9.31 -25.43 13.55
N LYS A 302 -8.77 -26.40 12.81
CA LYS A 302 -9.04 -27.83 13.04
C LYS A 302 -8.58 -28.29 14.42
N ASN A 303 -7.37 -27.91 14.82
CA ASN A 303 -6.80 -28.29 16.11
C ASN A 303 -7.62 -27.73 17.28
N ILE A 304 -8.10 -26.49 17.18
CA ILE A 304 -8.97 -25.87 18.19
C ILE A 304 -10.33 -26.59 18.26
N LYS A 305 -10.92 -26.98 17.13
CA LYS A 305 -12.21 -27.70 17.12
C LYS A 305 -12.13 -29.08 17.74
N ASN A 306 -11.02 -29.79 17.55
CA ASN A 306 -10.84 -31.14 18.07
C ASN A 306 -10.54 -31.18 19.57
N SER A 307 -10.03 -30.09 20.14
CA SER A 307 -9.50 -30.09 21.52
C SER A 307 -10.53 -29.81 22.62
N ASN A 308 -11.81 -29.52 22.33
CA ASN A 308 -12.86 -29.22 23.32
C ASN A 308 -12.45 -28.14 24.37
N LEU A 309 -11.78 -27.05 23.94
CA LEU A 309 -11.15 -26.08 24.86
C LEU A 309 -11.89 -24.74 25.07
N ASN A 310 -11.67 -24.23 26.30
CA ASN A 310 -11.83 -22.91 26.98
C ASN A 310 -12.35 -21.64 26.23
N SER A 311 -12.63 -20.58 27.01
CA SER A 311 -13.15 -19.29 26.53
C SER A 311 -12.25 -18.53 25.55
N ASP A 312 -10.92 -18.61 25.68
CA ASP A 312 -9.99 -17.95 24.74
C ASP A 312 -9.97 -18.65 23.37
N SER A 313 -10.05 -19.98 23.36
CA SER A 313 -10.26 -20.77 22.14
C SER A 313 -11.58 -20.42 21.45
N SER A 314 -12.62 -20.02 22.22
CA SER A 314 -13.89 -19.54 21.67
C SER A 314 -13.78 -18.19 20.96
N HIS A 315 -12.91 -17.28 21.41
CA HIS A 315 -12.65 -16.02 20.71
C HIS A 315 -11.91 -16.27 19.40
N LEU A 316 -10.75 -16.93 19.47
CA LEU A 316 -9.91 -17.19 18.30
C LEU A 316 -10.69 -17.97 17.24
N ASN A 317 -11.49 -18.97 17.64
CA ASN A 317 -12.34 -19.70 16.70
C ASN A 317 -13.31 -18.78 15.92
N LYS A 318 -13.86 -17.71 16.52
CA LYS A 318 -14.69 -16.72 15.80
C LYS A 318 -13.87 -15.94 14.78
N VAL A 319 -12.64 -15.56 15.13
CA VAL A 319 -11.72 -14.85 14.22
C VAL A 319 -11.37 -15.74 13.02
N LEU A 320 -10.97 -16.98 13.28
CA LEU A 320 -10.65 -17.95 12.24
C LEU A 320 -11.86 -18.26 11.35
N GLU A 321 -13.04 -18.48 11.94
CA GLU A 321 -14.28 -18.68 11.17
C GLU A 321 -14.70 -17.43 10.37
N ALA A 322 -14.35 -16.23 10.85
CA ALA A 322 -14.57 -14.99 10.11
C ALA A 322 -13.71 -14.94 8.84
N ILE A 323 -12.44 -15.33 8.94
CA ILE A 323 -11.51 -15.35 7.81
C ILE A 323 -11.83 -16.50 6.86
N LEU A 324 -12.00 -17.72 7.35
CA LEU A 324 -12.14 -18.93 6.52
C LEU A 324 -13.53 -19.05 5.85
N PHE A 325 -14.58 -18.62 6.54
CA PHE A 325 -15.97 -18.83 6.11
C PHE A 325 -16.76 -17.52 5.97
N ARG A 326 -16.07 -16.38 5.98
CA ARG A 326 -16.67 -15.04 5.85
C ARG A 326 -17.77 -14.77 6.91
N ARG A 327 -17.69 -15.37 8.10
CA ARG A 327 -18.68 -15.21 9.18
C ARG A 327 -18.49 -13.91 9.96
N LYS A 328 -19.50 -13.03 9.95
CA LYS A 328 -19.44 -11.73 10.67
C LYS A 328 -19.99 -11.81 12.10
N PHE A 329 -19.17 -12.24 13.04
CA PHE A 329 -19.54 -12.33 14.47
C PHE A 329 -19.67 -10.97 15.16
N PHE A 330 -18.95 -9.96 14.67
CA PHE A 330 -18.95 -8.62 15.26
C PHE A 330 -19.86 -7.67 14.48
N LYS A 331 -20.59 -6.82 15.22
CA LYS A 331 -21.30 -5.67 14.69
C LYS A 331 -20.29 -4.55 14.49
N ILE A 332 -20.35 -3.90 13.34
CA ILE A 332 -19.44 -2.84 12.97
C ILE A 332 -20.15 -1.51 13.18
N TYR A 333 -19.65 -0.71 14.10
CA TYR A 333 -20.03 0.69 14.25
C TYR A 333 -19.00 1.53 13.50
N LYS A 334 -19.45 2.25 12.46
CA LYS A 334 -18.61 3.10 11.62
C LYS A 334 -18.83 4.55 12.02
N TYR A 335 -17.74 5.24 12.33
CA TYR A 335 -17.70 6.68 12.49
C TYR A 335 -16.77 7.27 11.45
N SER A 336 -17.16 8.38 10.84
CA SER A 336 -16.38 9.04 9.81
C SER A 336 -16.49 10.54 9.99
N ILE A 337 -15.34 11.21 9.92
CA ILE A 337 -15.23 12.65 9.98
C ILE A 337 -14.54 13.09 8.69
N PHE A 338 -15.17 14.03 8.01
CA PHE A 338 -14.52 14.80 6.96
C PHE A 338 -14.02 16.09 7.59
N SER A 339 -12.71 16.23 7.77
CA SER A 339 -12.10 17.40 8.41
C SER A 339 -10.89 17.89 7.65
N SER A 340 -10.60 19.18 7.80
CA SER A 340 -9.51 19.92 7.13
C SER A 340 -8.15 19.75 7.82
N LYS A 341 -7.86 18.60 8.44
CA LYS A 341 -6.79 18.49 9.43
C LYS A 341 -6.05 17.14 9.40
N SER A 342 -4.78 17.20 9.83
CA SER A 342 -3.71 16.21 9.65
C SER A 342 -3.91 14.84 10.30
N GLU A 343 -3.08 13.85 9.92
CA GLU A 343 -2.96 12.51 10.52
C GLU A 343 -3.00 12.49 12.06
N SER A 344 -2.35 13.46 12.72
CA SER A 344 -2.35 13.58 14.18
C SER A 344 -3.74 13.62 14.83
N GLU A 345 -4.75 14.17 14.16
CA GLU A 345 -6.11 14.20 14.70
C GLU A 345 -6.76 12.82 14.70
N THR A 346 -6.35 11.95 13.77
CA THR A 346 -6.82 10.57 13.72
C THR A 346 -6.38 9.80 14.96
N ASP A 347 -5.11 9.96 15.35
CA ASP A 347 -4.55 9.34 16.55
C ASP A 347 -5.16 9.92 17.83
N ILE A 348 -5.35 11.23 17.89
CA ILE A 348 -6.05 11.89 19.00
C ILE A 348 -7.48 11.37 19.12
N LEU A 349 -8.20 11.21 18.00
CA LEU A 349 -9.56 10.70 18.00
C LEU A 349 -9.60 9.24 18.46
N LYS A 350 -8.72 8.39 17.91
CA LYS A 350 -8.53 6.99 18.32
C LYS A 350 -8.26 6.93 19.83
N TYR A 351 -7.37 7.78 20.35
CA TYR A 351 -7.04 7.87 21.77
C TYR A 351 -8.26 8.26 22.62
N ARG A 352 -9.00 9.31 22.24
CA ARG A 352 -10.22 9.76 22.94
C ARG A 352 -11.29 8.67 22.98
N ILE A 353 -11.51 7.98 21.87
CA ILE A 353 -12.46 6.85 21.78
C ILE A 353 -11.98 5.68 22.66
N ASN A 354 -10.70 5.35 22.61
CA ASN A 354 -10.11 4.31 23.46
C ASN A 354 -10.26 4.63 24.95
N ALA A 355 -10.12 5.90 25.34
CA ALA A 355 -10.34 6.34 26.72
C ALA A 355 -11.79 6.10 27.18
N GLN A 356 -12.78 6.41 26.34
CA GLN A 356 -14.20 6.12 26.64
C GLN A 356 -14.49 4.62 26.74
N LEU A 357 -13.75 3.80 26.01
CA LEU A 357 -13.93 2.35 25.97
C LEU A 357 -13.03 1.58 26.93
N LYS A 358 -12.20 2.26 27.73
CA LYS A 358 -11.18 1.63 28.59
C LYS A 358 -11.76 0.56 29.50
N ASP A 359 -12.86 0.86 30.20
CA ASP A 359 -13.51 -0.09 31.10
C ASP A 359 -14.18 -1.24 30.37
N LEU A 360 -14.80 -0.98 29.21
CA LEU A 360 -15.38 -2.03 28.37
C LEU A 360 -14.31 -2.96 27.81
N LYS A 361 -13.20 -2.42 27.31
CA LYS A 361 -12.06 -3.21 26.83
C LYS A 361 -11.45 -4.06 27.95
N ARG A 362 -11.35 -3.52 29.17
CA ARG A 362 -10.87 -4.29 30.34
C ARG A 362 -11.82 -5.43 30.69
N GLN A 363 -13.13 -5.18 30.68
CA GLN A 363 -14.14 -6.18 31.03
C GLN A 363 -14.37 -7.22 29.92
N PHE A 364 -14.19 -6.84 28.65
CA PHE A 364 -14.57 -7.63 27.47
C PHE A 364 -13.45 -7.68 26.41
N LYS A 365 -12.20 -7.91 26.84
CA LYS A 365 -10.97 -7.81 26.03
C LYS A 365 -11.02 -8.45 24.63
N ASN A 366 -11.78 -9.53 24.48
CA ASN A 366 -11.88 -10.33 23.25
C ASN A 366 -13.21 -10.17 22.48
N ASP A 367 -14.06 -9.25 22.92
CA ASP A 367 -15.39 -9.01 22.35
C ASP A 367 -15.57 -7.57 21.83
N ILE A 368 -14.60 -6.68 22.07
CA ILE A 368 -14.59 -5.30 21.56
C ILE A 368 -13.23 -4.90 20.98
N TYR A 369 -13.25 -4.36 19.77
CA TYR A 369 -12.05 -3.85 19.09
C TYR A 369 -12.28 -2.44 18.55
N VAL A 370 -11.21 -1.66 18.47
CA VAL A 370 -11.20 -0.34 17.86
C VAL A 370 -10.13 -0.36 16.79
N HIS A 371 -10.52 -0.11 15.55
CA HIS A 371 -9.64 -0.12 14.41
C HIS A 371 -9.80 1.18 13.63
N THR A 372 -8.67 1.79 13.32
CA THR A 372 -8.59 2.99 12.50
C THR A 372 -7.85 2.58 11.24
N PRO A 373 -8.55 2.30 10.12
CA PRO A 373 -7.85 2.03 8.88
C PRO A 373 -7.01 3.25 8.51
N LYS A 374 -5.85 3.03 7.88
CA LYS A 374 -5.00 4.11 7.35
C LYS A 374 -5.89 5.02 6.51
N ASN A 375 -5.75 6.34 6.64
CA ASN A 375 -6.51 7.33 5.87
C ASN A 375 -5.68 7.77 4.66
N VAL A 376 -6.34 8.28 3.62
CA VAL A 376 -5.70 9.08 2.58
C VAL A 376 -6.17 10.49 2.79
N PHE A 377 -5.20 11.35 3.05
CA PHE A 377 -5.39 12.78 3.08
C PHE A 377 -5.07 13.33 1.71
N THR A 378 -5.84 14.31 1.26
CA THR A 378 -5.35 15.24 0.24
C THR A 378 -4.44 16.24 0.94
N LYS A 379 -3.34 15.77 1.56
CA LYS A 379 -2.38 16.63 2.24
C LYS A 379 -1.50 17.23 1.16
N TYR A 380 -1.94 18.35 0.63
CA TYR A 380 -1.25 18.97 -0.49
C TYR A 380 -0.83 20.39 -0.13
N MET A 381 0.42 20.68 -0.46
CA MET A 381 1.13 21.95 -0.35
C MET A 381 0.36 23.10 -1.04
N ALA A 382 -0.67 23.62 -0.40
CA ALA A 382 -1.39 24.80 -0.89
C ALA A 382 -0.86 26.09 -0.26
N ASP A 383 -0.37 26.03 0.97
CA ASP A 383 0.15 27.22 1.65
C ASP A 383 1.53 27.61 1.09
N ASN A 384 1.65 28.86 0.64
CA ASN A 384 2.93 29.50 0.38
C ASN A 384 3.55 29.88 1.74
N ILE A 385 4.29 28.97 2.35
CA ILE A 385 5.01 29.26 3.61
C ILE A 385 6.30 30.01 3.26
N PRO A 386 6.52 31.23 3.77
CA PRO A 386 7.80 31.91 3.62
C PRO A 386 8.90 31.07 4.29
N LEU A 387 9.91 30.66 3.54
CA LEU A 387 11.05 29.91 4.10
C LEU A 387 11.85 30.74 5.12
N SER A 388 11.75 32.07 5.05
CA SER A 388 12.39 33.00 5.98
C SER A 388 11.83 32.83 7.39
N GLY A 389 12.62 32.23 8.29
CA GLY A 389 12.27 32.02 9.69
C GLY A 389 11.98 30.58 10.08
N LEU A 390 11.99 29.63 9.13
CA LEU A 390 11.92 28.20 9.42
C LEU A 390 13.26 27.68 9.95
N SER A 391 13.23 26.63 10.79
CA SER A 391 14.44 25.89 11.12
C SER A 391 14.99 25.21 9.86
N LYS A 392 16.31 24.96 9.79
CA LYS A 392 16.93 24.24 8.66
C LYS A 392 16.25 22.89 8.37
N GLU A 393 15.81 22.21 9.42
CA GLU A 393 15.08 20.93 9.32
C GLU A 393 13.68 21.12 8.72
N SER A 394 12.95 22.16 9.13
CA SER A 394 11.63 22.48 8.57
C SER A 394 11.74 22.96 7.12
N GLU A 395 12.77 23.73 6.79
CA GLU A 395 13.05 24.17 5.42
C GLU A 395 13.37 22.96 4.51
N LYS A 396 14.19 22.02 4.99
CA LYS A 396 14.51 20.79 4.27
C LYS A 396 13.24 19.97 3.99
N LYS A 397 12.42 19.74 5.02
CA LYS A 397 11.15 19.02 4.90
C LYS A 397 10.19 19.69 3.93
N PHE A 398 10.10 21.02 3.96
CA PHE A 398 9.26 21.78 3.03
C PHE A 398 9.72 21.60 1.58
N LYS A 399 11.03 21.66 1.33
CA LYS A 399 11.60 21.42 0.00
C LYS A 399 11.37 19.99 -0.49
N GLU A 400 11.50 18.99 0.39
CA GLU A 400 11.19 17.59 0.08
C GLU A 400 9.71 17.43 -0.30
N GLU A 401 8.77 17.96 0.51
CA GLU A 401 7.32 17.92 0.24
C GLU A 401 6.95 18.70 -1.05
N GLU A 402 7.67 19.78 -1.41
CA GLU A 402 7.48 20.55 -2.64
C GLU A 402 7.95 19.78 -3.89
N GLU A 403 9.00 18.96 -3.79
CA GLU A 403 9.44 18.09 -4.90
C GLU A 403 8.55 16.84 -5.07
N GLU A 404 7.77 16.47 -4.05
CA GLU A 404 6.81 15.36 -4.10
C GLU A 404 5.45 15.74 -4.73
N THR A 405 5.16 17.04 -4.83
CA THR A 405 3.86 17.53 -5.33
C THR A 405 3.75 17.51 -6.86
N ILE A 406 2.53 17.62 -7.37
CA ILE A 406 2.30 17.74 -8.81
C ILE A 406 2.61 19.17 -9.27
N TRP A 407 3.45 19.29 -10.30
CA TRP A 407 3.77 20.55 -10.95
C TRP A 407 3.06 20.63 -12.29
N ILE A 408 2.47 21.78 -12.58
CA ILE A 408 1.86 22.08 -13.88
C ILE A 408 2.59 23.22 -14.58
N GLN A 409 2.52 23.23 -15.90
CA GLN A 409 3.13 24.28 -16.70
C GLN A 409 2.27 24.66 -17.91
N ASP A 410 1.96 25.95 -17.99
CA ASP A 410 1.40 26.60 -19.16
C ASP A 410 2.50 26.86 -20.21
N LYS A 411 2.14 26.86 -21.50
CA LYS A 411 3.13 27.09 -22.56
C LYS A 411 3.84 28.43 -22.36
N ASN A 412 5.17 28.40 -22.25
CA ASN A 412 6.07 29.55 -22.02
C ASN A 412 5.97 30.22 -20.63
N LYS A 413 5.23 29.66 -19.67
CA LYS A 413 5.23 30.15 -18.27
C LYS A 413 6.19 29.33 -17.40
N GLN A 414 6.53 29.88 -16.23
CA GLN A 414 7.22 29.09 -15.20
C GLN A 414 6.27 28.02 -14.66
N PRO A 415 6.76 26.82 -14.31
CA PRO A 415 5.95 25.83 -13.63
C PRO A 415 5.44 26.35 -12.29
N GLU A 416 4.25 25.94 -11.93
CA GLU A 416 3.65 26.18 -10.61
C GLU A 416 3.16 24.87 -10.01
N ILE A 417 2.96 24.87 -8.69
CA ILE A 417 2.38 23.72 -8.00
C ILE A 417 0.89 23.65 -8.33
N PHE A 418 0.45 22.47 -8.78
CA PHE A 418 -0.94 22.19 -9.15
C PHE A 418 -1.94 22.68 -8.11
N TYR A 419 -1.71 22.39 -6.84
CA TYR A 419 -2.61 22.75 -5.74
C TYR A 419 -2.66 24.25 -5.39
N ARG A 420 -1.74 25.05 -5.95
CA ARG A 420 -1.72 26.52 -5.81
C ARG A 420 -2.39 27.23 -6.99
N SER A 421 -2.77 26.49 -8.03
CA SER A 421 -3.37 27.05 -9.22
C SER A 421 -4.85 27.33 -9.01
N ASN A 422 -5.25 28.58 -9.26
CA ASN A 422 -6.63 29.05 -9.12
C ASN A 422 -7.63 28.37 -10.09
N GLU A 423 -7.14 27.60 -11.06
CA GLU A 423 -7.96 26.86 -12.02
C GLU A 423 -8.43 25.49 -11.48
N THR A 424 -7.84 25.04 -10.36
CA THR A 424 -8.12 23.74 -9.77
C THR A 424 -9.22 23.81 -8.72
N PHE A 425 -10.18 22.89 -8.78
CA PHE A 425 -11.16 22.67 -7.73
C PHE A 425 -10.48 22.17 -6.44
N LEU A 426 -9.38 21.43 -6.58
CA LEU A 426 -8.64 20.90 -5.44
C LEU A 426 -7.95 21.98 -4.61
N GLU A 427 -7.63 23.15 -5.17
CA GLU A 427 -7.20 24.35 -4.40
C GLU A 427 -8.29 24.84 -3.43
N LYS A 428 -9.58 24.49 -3.62
CA LYS A 428 -10.64 24.85 -2.66
C LYS A 428 -10.88 23.81 -1.57
N ILE A 429 -10.40 22.58 -1.76
CA ILE A 429 -10.67 21.46 -0.84
C ILE A 429 -9.40 20.72 -0.40
N HIS A 430 -8.21 21.28 -0.64
CA HIS A 430 -6.96 20.71 -0.15
C HIS A 430 -6.96 20.67 1.39
N GLY A 431 -6.17 19.76 1.96
CA GLY A 431 -6.07 19.58 3.40
C GLY A 431 -7.25 18.84 4.03
N PHE A 432 -8.31 18.53 3.27
CA PHE A 432 -9.38 17.68 3.76
C PHE A 432 -9.02 16.19 3.67
N GLY A 433 -9.54 15.41 4.62
CA GLY A 433 -9.41 13.97 4.63
C GLY A 433 -10.63 13.33 5.25
N ILE A 434 -10.86 12.06 4.94
CA ILE A 434 -11.85 11.26 5.66
C ILE A 434 -11.10 10.41 6.68
N THR A 435 -11.33 10.70 7.95
CA THR A 435 -10.89 9.86 9.05
C THR A 435 -11.98 8.88 9.42
N LYS A 436 -11.64 7.58 9.48
CA LYS A 436 -12.59 6.53 9.90
C LYS A 436 -12.16 5.86 11.18
N VAL A 437 -13.10 5.71 12.10
CA VAL A 437 -12.93 4.84 13.28
C VAL A 437 -14.00 3.77 13.25
N LEU A 438 -13.57 2.51 13.31
CA LEU A 438 -14.41 1.33 13.29
C LEU A 438 -14.35 0.67 14.67
N ILE A 439 -15.53 0.42 15.26
CA ILE A 439 -15.64 -0.32 16.50
C ILE A 439 -16.35 -1.64 16.21
N TYR A 440 -15.69 -2.76 16.54
CA TYR A 440 -16.21 -4.10 16.33
C TYR A 440 -16.68 -4.68 17.66
N ILE A 441 -17.96 -5.03 17.79
CA ILE A 441 -18.53 -5.57 19.04
C ILE A 441 -19.17 -6.93 18.78
N ASN A 442 -18.84 -7.95 19.58
CA ASN A 442 -19.43 -9.28 19.44
C ASN A 442 -20.97 -9.22 19.61
N LYS A 443 -21.69 -9.56 18.55
CA LYS A 443 -23.17 -9.48 18.48
C LYS A 443 -23.87 -10.39 19.51
N LYS A 444 -23.22 -11.48 19.92
CA LYS A 444 -23.79 -12.44 20.87
C LYS A 444 -23.64 -11.98 22.33
N ASN A 445 -22.75 -11.04 22.63
CA ASN A 445 -22.57 -10.53 23.98
C ASN A 445 -23.58 -9.41 24.27
N LYS A 446 -24.79 -9.80 24.73
CA LYS A 446 -25.90 -8.87 25.01
C LYS A 446 -25.55 -7.83 26.08
N LEU A 447 -24.76 -8.19 27.09
CA LEU A 447 -24.36 -7.28 28.16
C LEU A 447 -23.43 -6.18 27.63
N LEU A 448 -22.40 -6.57 26.86
CA LEU A 448 -21.49 -5.62 26.21
C LEU A 448 -22.25 -4.66 25.28
N MET A 449 -23.16 -5.19 24.45
CA MET A 449 -24.00 -4.38 23.57
C MET A 449 -24.83 -3.35 24.36
N LYS A 450 -25.48 -3.77 25.46
CA LYS A 450 -26.25 -2.86 26.32
C LYS A 450 -25.37 -1.76 26.92
N LYS A 451 -24.19 -2.11 27.45
CA LYS A 451 -23.26 -1.13 28.02
C LYS A 451 -22.68 -0.19 26.97
N TYR A 452 -22.35 -0.69 25.78
CA TYR A 452 -21.87 0.15 24.69
C TYR A 452 -22.91 1.16 24.24
N ASN A 453 -24.18 0.76 24.10
CA ASN A 453 -25.26 1.68 23.70
C ASN A 453 -25.45 2.85 24.71
N LEU A 454 -25.06 2.69 25.97
CA LEU A 454 -25.06 3.79 26.96
C LEU A 454 -23.90 4.79 26.75
N ILE A 455 -22.79 4.33 26.17
CA ILE A 455 -21.58 5.13 25.91
C ILE A 455 -21.57 5.71 24.49
N GLU A 456 -22.25 5.06 23.53
CA GLU A 456 -22.31 5.45 22.12
C GLU A 456 -22.67 6.93 21.90
N PRO A 457 -23.64 7.54 22.62
CA PRO A 457 -23.93 8.96 22.46
C PRO A 457 -22.74 9.87 22.80
N LYS A 458 -21.95 9.53 23.83
CA LYS A 458 -20.74 10.28 24.20
C LYS A 458 -19.66 10.16 23.12
N ILE A 459 -19.50 8.96 22.54
CA ILE A 459 -18.59 8.75 21.41
C ILE A 459 -19.01 9.58 20.20
N LYS A 460 -20.31 9.61 19.86
CA LYS A 460 -20.84 10.45 18.78
C LYS A 460 -20.58 11.93 19.05
N GLN A 461 -20.81 12.40 20.26
CA GLN A 461 -20.56 13.78 20.64
C GLN A 461 -19.07 14.15 20.46
N LEU A 462 -18.14 13.27 20.86
CA LEU A 462 -16.69 13.49 20.66
C LEU A 462 -16.27 13.57 19.19
N ILE A 463 -17.02 12.93 18.30
CA ILE A 463 -16.71 12.82 16.86
C ILE A 463 -17.34 13.98 16.07
N PHE A 464 -18.53 14.45 16.46
CA PHE A 464 -19.29 15.44 15.69
C PHE A 464 -19.31 16.85 16.29
N ASN A 465 -18.96 17.03 17.58
CA ASN A 465 -18.99 18.32 18.27
C ASN A 465 -17.60 18.82 18.74
N GLY A 466 -16.51 18.15 18.35
CA GLY A 466 -15.14 18.57 18.63
C GLY A 466 -14.39 18.78 17.33
#